data_AF-A0AA90AVL2-F1
#
_entry.id   AF-A0AA90AVL2-F1
#
_cell.length_a   1.000
_cell.length_b   1.000
_cell.length_c   1.000
_cell.angle_alpha   90.00
_cell.angle_beta   90.00
_cell.angle_gamma   90.00
#
_symmetry.space_group_name_H-M   'P 1'
#
loop_
_entity.id
_entity.type
_entity.pdbx_description
1 polymer ?
#
loop_
_entity_poly.entity_id
_entity_poly.type
_entity_poly.pdbx_seq_one_letter_code
_entity_poly.pdbx_strand_id
1 'polypeptide(L)'
;MTETQFVSTSTLNQRSSPNGQIIGRLDGGDSVVVYERKGAWARISAQGAPAKWVSSKLLCSGSGCYRPNNRPVSPSREKFRPARTDYSDGSCPCSGSRVCIGPRGGRYCITSGGNRRYGV
;
A
#
# COMPACT_ATOMS: atom_id res chain seq x y z
N MET A 1 6.19 -10.54 27.04
CA MET A 1 7.02 -10.05 25.92
C MET A 1 6.14 -9.96 24.70
N THR A 2 6.21 -8.87 23.94
CA THR A 2 5.50 -8.73 22.67
C THR A 2 6.35 -9.30 21.54
N GLU A 3 5.71 -9.89 20.53
CA GLU A 3 6.40 -10.47 19.37
C GLU A 3 5.92 -9.77 18.10
N THR A 4 6.85 -9.41 17.21
CA THR A 4 6.49 -8.85 15.90
C THR A 4 6.34 -10.01 14.91
N GLN A 5 5.14 -10.15 14.36
CA GLN A 5 4.80 -11.14 13.35
C GLN A 5 4.41 -10.44 12.06
N PHE A 6 4.46 -11.15 10.94
CA PHE A 6 4.02 -10.65 9.63
C PHE A 6 2.82 -11.45 9.14
N VAL A 7 1.98 -10.81 8.33
CA VAL A 7 0.83 -11.46 7.70
C VAL A 7 1.30 -12.32 6.53
N SER A 8 1.07 -13.64 6.61
CA SER A 8 1.50 -14.63 5.60
C SER A 8 0.51 -14.84 4.45
N THR A 9 -0.66 -14.21 4.52
CA THR A 9 -1.76 -14.32 3.53
C THR A 9 -1.99 -12.98 2.84
N SER A 10 -2.66 -12.95 1.68
CA SER A 10 -2.96 -11.69 0.99
C SER A 10 -3.85 -10.76 1.79
N THR A 11 -4.80 -11.32 2.54
CA THR A 11 -5.72 -10.57 3.40
C THR A 11 -5.96 -11.31 4.69
N LEU A 12 -5.81 -10.60 5.81
CA LEU A 12 -6.03 -11.13 7.16
C LEU A 12 -7.12 -10.33 7.86
N ASN A 13 -8.18 -11.01 8.29
CA ASN A 13 -9.29 -10.37 8.97
C ASN A 13 -8.92 -10.07 10.44
N GLN A 14 -9.05 -8.81 10.83
CA GLN A 14 -9.06 -8.40 12.24
C GLN A 14 -10.46 -8.56 12.80
N ARG A 15 -10.56 -9.23 13.95
CA ARG A 15 -11.83 -9.49 14.63
C ARG A 15 -11.85 -8.87 16.03
N SER A 16 -13.03 -8.54 16.53
CA SER A 16 -13.22 -8.02 17.89
C SER A 16 -12.94 -9.07 18.97
N SER A 17 -13.15 -10.35 18.65
CA SER A 17 -12.89 -11.49 19.54
C SER A 17 -12.51 -12.73 18.72
N PRO A 18 -11.98 -13.79 19.36
CA PRO A 18 -11.85 -15.10 18.72
C PRO A 18 -13.20 -15.54 18.14
N ASN A 19 -13.26 -15.77 16.82
CA ASN A 19 -14.51 -16.03 16.08
C ASN A 19 -15.58 -14.91 16.11
N GLY A 20 -15.24 -13.71 16.57
CA GLY A 20 -16.15 -12.57 16.61
C GLY A 20 -16.35 -11.86 15.28
N GLN A 21 -16.97 -10.69 15.35
CA GLN A 21 -17.21 -9.82 14.18
C GLN A 21 -15.90 -9.31 13.59
N ILE A 22 -15.85 -9.20 12.25
CA ILE A 22 -14.71 -8.63 11.54
C ILE A 22 -14.79 -7.11 11.65
N ILE A 23 -13.80 -6.51 12.31
CA ILE A 23 -13.69 -5.07 12.55
C ILE A 23 -12.73 -4.37 11.58
N GLY A 24 -11.95 -5.15 10.82
CA GLY A 24 -10.97 -4.62 9.89
C GLY A 24 -10.26 -5.72 9.11
N ARG A 25 -9.35 -5.30 8.23
CA ARG A 25 -8.50 -6.18 7.43
C ARG A 25 -7.08 -5.65 7.41
N LEU A 26 -6.13 -6.57 7.30
CA LEU A 26 -4.71 -6.32 7.14
C LEU A 26 -4.26 -6.91 5.81
N ASP A 27 -3.30 -6.26 5.18
CA ASP A 27 -2.74 -6.72 3.93
C ASP A 27 -1.60 -7.70 4.19
N GLY A 28 -1.31 -8.54 3.20
CA GLY A 28 -0.20 -9.47 3.27
C GLY A 28 1.14 -8.75 3.34
N GLY A 29 2.00 -9.23 4.23
CA GLY A 29 3.30 -8.60 4.51
C GLY A 29 3.25 -7.49 5.56
N ASP A 30 2.06 -7.07 6.02
CA ASP A 30 1.97 -6.12 7.13
C ASP A 30 2.59 -6.70 8.40
N SER A 31 3.31 -5.86 9.14
CA SER A 31 3.86 -6.20 10.45
C SER A 31 2.82 -5.91 11.54
N VAL A 32 2.62 -6.89 12.42
CA VAL A 32 1.71 -6.80 13.56
C VAL A 32 2.42 -7.20 14.84
N VAL A 33 2.16 -6.46 15.91
CA VAL A 33 2.70 -6.77 17.23
C VAL A 33 1.69 -7.65 17.96
N VAL A 34 2.08 -8.88 18.26
CA VAL A 34 1.30 -9.82 19.06
C VAL A 34 1.60 -9.60 20.53
N TYR A 35 0.56 -9.26 21.29
CA TYR A 35 0.62 -9.07 22.74
C TYR A 35 0.32 -10.36 23.50
N GLU A 36 -0.59 -11.18 22.96
CA GLU A 36 -1.05 -12.39 23.63
C GLU A 36 -1.47 -13.43 22.58
N ARG A 37 -1.21 -14.71 22.83
CA ARG A 37 -1.69 -15.81 21.99
C ARG A 37 -2.66 -16.67 22.79
N LYS A 38 -3.84 -16.91 22.24
CA LYS A 38 -4.88 -17.76 22.82
C LYS A 38 -5.30 -18.81 21.78
N GLY A 39 -4.64 -19.96 21.83
CA GLY A 39 -4.86 -21.06 20.88
C GLY A 39 -4.57 -20.63 19.44
N ALA A 40 -5.57 -20.75 18.56
CA ALA A 40 -5.47 -20.37 17.15
C ALA A 40 -5.56 -18.85 16.87
N TRP A 41 -5.66 -18.04 17.92
CA TRP A 41 -5.84 -16.59 17.84
C TRP A 41 -4.71 -15.83 18.52
N ALA A 42 -4.30 -14.73 17.90
CA ALA A 42 -3.32 -13.80 18.42
C ALA A 42 -3.98 -12.43 18.63
N ARG A 43 -3.79 -11.86 19.81
CA ARG A 43 -4.22 -10.51 20.15
C ARG A 43 -3.15 -9.53 19.71
N ILE A 44 -3.55 -8.56 18.89
CA ILE A 44 -2.66 -7.53 18.33
C ILE A 44 -2.93 -6.13 18.91
N SER A 45 -3.78 -6.04 19.93
CA SER A 45 -4.04 -4.80 20.66
C SER A 45 -3.43 -4.79 22.05
N ALA A 46 -2.91 -3.62 22.43
CA ALA A 46 -2.39 -3.38 23.77
C ALA A 46 -3.47 -3.54 24.85
N GLN A 47 -3.03 -3.69 26.10
CA GLN A 47 -3.94 -3.62 27.23
C GLN A 47 -4.55 -2.20 27.33
N GLY A 48 -5.86 -2.10 27.51
CA GLY A 48 -6.60 -0.83 27.52
C GLY A 48 -7.12 -0.35 26.14
N ALA A 49 -6.67 -0.96 25.04
CA ALA A 49 -7.21 -0.70 23.70
C ALA A 49 -8.32 -1.71 23.32
N PRO A 50 -9.20 -1.40 22.34
CA PRO A 50 -10.19 -2.35 21.86
C PRO A 50 -9.53 -3.67 21.44
N ALA A 51 -10.10 -4.78 21.88
CA ALA A 51 -9.57 -6.11 21.61
C ALA A 51 -9.57 -6.37 20.10
N LYS A 52 -8.38 -6.60 19.54
CA LYS A 52 -8.22 -6.96 18.12
C LYS A 52 -7.53 -8.31 18.04
N TRP A 53 -8.17 -9.26 17.39
CA TRP A 53 -7.74 -10.64 17.26
C TRP A 53 -7.56 -11.00 15.80
N VAL A 54 -6.48 -11.72 15.53
CA VAL A 54 -6.16 -12.26 14.20
C VAL A 54 -5.82 -13.73 14.32
N SER A 55 -5.92 -14.47 13.22
CA SER A 55 -5.61 -15.90 13.24
C SER A 55 -4.09 -16.12 13.28
N SER A 56 -3.60 -16.81 14.30
CA SER A 56 -2.18 -17.14 14.45
C SER A 56 -1.65 -18.01 13.32
N LYS A 57 -2.51 -18.83 12.69
CA LYS A 57 -2.16 -19.70 11.55
C LYS A 57 -1.75 -18.92 10.31
N LEU A 58 -2.21 -17.67 10.21
CA LEU A 58 -1.96 -16.77 9.09
C LEU A 58 -0.87 -15.75 9.42
N LEU A 59 -0.21 -15.89 10.57
CA LEU A 59 0.94 -15.11 10.98
C LEU A 59 2.23 -15.92 10.80
N CYS A 60 3.33 -15.22 10.57
CA CYS A 60 4.66 -15.79 10.48
C CYS A 60 5.68 -14.93 11.21
N SER A 61 6.80 -15.51 11.62
CA SER A 61 7.86 -14.79 12.37
C SER A 61 8.95 -14.19 11.47
N GLY A 62 8.93 -14.46 10.17
CA GLY A 62 9.94 -13.96 9.22
C GLY A 62 9.40 -12.87 8.31
N SER A 63 10.17 -11.79 8.14
CA SER A 63 9.86 -10.61 7.30
C SER A 63 9.75 -10.89 5.78
N GLY A 64 9.86 -12.15 5.35
CA GLY A 64 9.74 -12.57 3.95
C GLY A 64 8.79 -13.75 3.73
N CYS A 65 7.95 -14.09 4.70
CA CYS A 65 7.05 -15.25 4.57
C CYS A 65 5.94 -15.01 3.55
N TYR A 66 5.53 -13.75 3.35
CA TYR A 66 4.53 -13.38 2.36
C TYR A 66 5.24 -12.95 1.08
N ARG A 67 5.24 -13.84 0.10
CA ARG A 67 5.66 -13.54 -1.26
C ARG A 67 4.39 -13.49 -2.10
N PRO A 68 3.82 -12.30 -2.36
CA PRO A 68 2.77 -12.21 -3.36
C PRO A 68 3.41 -12.67 -4.67
N ASN A 69 2.93 -13.78 -5.22
CA ASN A 69 3.43 -14.29 -6.49
C ASN A 69 3.36 -13.14 -7.50
N ASN A 70 4.50 -12.73 -8.05
CA ASN A 70 4.66 -11.55 -8.88
C ASN A 70 3.55 -11.42 -9.95
N ARG A 71 2.51 -10.67 -9.62
CA ARG A 71 2.03 -9.62 -10.49
C ARG A 71 2.47 -8.33 -9.81
N PRO A 72 3.03 -7.34 -10.51
CA PRO A 72 3.25 -6.03 -9.92
C PRO A 72 1.88 -5.44 -9.56
N VAL A 73 1.40 -5.75 -8.36
CA VAL A 73 0.40 -4.94 -7.68
C VAL A 73 1.15 -3.68 -7.31
N SER A 74 1.05 -2.69 -8.19
CA SER A 74 1.35 -1.30 -7.87
C SER A 74 0.88 -1.01 -6.45
N PRO A 75 1.68 -0.32 -5.63
CA PRO A 75 1.27 0.04 -4.28
C PRO A 75 -0.09 0.73 -4.36
N SER A 76 -1.11 0.03 -3.85
CA SER A 76 -2.48 0.53 -3.83
C SER A 76 -2.51 1.69 -2.85
N ARG A 77 -2.34 2.90 -3.40
CA ARG A 77 -3.05 4.09 -2.93
C ARG A 77 -2.82 4.43 -1.46
N GLU A 78 -1.56 4.57 -1.05
CA GLU A 78 -1.30 5.77 -0.25
C GLU A 78 -1.67 6.95 -1.15
N LYS A 79 -2.48 7.86 -0.62
CA LYS A 79 -2.74 9.14 -1.24
C LYS A 79 -1.39 9.85 -1.35
N PHE A 80 -0.66 9.58 -2.43
CA PHE A 80 0.27 10.53 -3.02
C PHE A 80 -0.59 11.73 -3.36
N ARG A 81 -0.73 12.63 -2.38
CA ARG A 81 -0.90 14.05 -2.67
C ARG A 81 0.22 14.31 -3.68
N PRO A 82 -0.07 14.71 -4.93
CA PRO A 82 1.01 15.05 -5.83
C PRO A 82 1.74 16.18 -5.12
N ALA A 83 2.94 15.87 -4.61
CA ALA A 83 3.89 16.89 -4.24
C ALA A 83 4.04 17.70 -5.52
N ARG A 84 3.55 18.95 -5.48
CA ARG A 84 3.78 19.92 -6.54
C ARG A 84 5.29 19.92 -6.75
N THR A 85 5.77 19.23 -7.78
CA THR A 85 7.15 19.36 -8.20
C THR A 85 7.12 20.40 -9.28
N ASP A 86 7.62 21.56 -8.86
CA ASP A 86 7.93 22.76 -9.59
C ASP A 86 8.09 22.61 -11.10
N TYR A 87 7.45 23.58 -11.75
CA TYR A 87 7.88 24.15 -13.02
C TYR A 87 9.40 24.32 -13.05
N SER A 88 10.08 23.62 -13.97
CA SER A 88 11.37 24.00 -14.57
C SER A 88 11.56 23.10 -15.79
N ASP A 89 10.99 23.53 -16.92
CA ASP A 89 11.76 24.13 -18.02
C ASP A 89 12.51 23.08 -18.87
N GLY A 90 12.04 22.89 -20.10
CA GLY A 90 13.01 22.84 -21.19
C GLY A 90 13.10 21.65 -22.14
N SER A 91 12.41 20.50 -22.02
CA SER A 91 12.53 19.45 -23.07
C SER A 91 11.40 18.42 -23.11
N CYS A 92 10.20 18.80 -23.55
CA CYS A 92 9.21 17.83 -24.04
C CYS A 92 9.05 17.93 -25.57
N PRO A 93 10.07 17.48 -26.34
CA PRO A 93 10.02 17.54 -27.79
C PRO A 93 8.95 16.59 -28.31
N CYS A 94 8.18 17.02 -29.32
CA CYS A 94 7.18 16.18 -29.97
C CYS A 94 7.79 14.92 -30.64
N SER A 95 9.13 14.84 -30.77
CA SER A 95 9.87 13.70 -31.33
C SER A 95 10.53 12.79 -30.28
N GLY A 96 10.33 13.04 -28.98
CA GLY A 96 10.91 12.22 -27.91
C GLY A 96 9.98 11.10 -27.45
N SER A 97 10.54 9.99 -26.99
CA SER A 97 9.79 8.88 -26.35
C SER A 97 9.16 9.25 -25.00
N ARG A 98 9.22 10.52 -24.59
CA ARG A 98 8.79 11.02 -23.29
C ARG A 98 7.43 11.70 -23.44
N VAL A 99 6.40 11.12 -22.80
CA VAL A 99 5.02 11.63 -22.82
C VAL A 99 4.84 12.66 -21.71
N CYS A 100 4.55 13.92 -22.06
CA CYS A 100 4.20 14.93 -21.07
C CYS A 100 2.69 15.05 -20.87
N ILE A 101 2.26 15.13 -19.61
CA ILE A 101 0.86 15.18 -19.21
C ILE A 101 0.59 16.54 -18.57
N GLY A 102 -0.40 17.25 -19.09
CA GLY A 102 -0.80 18.55 -18.59
C GLY A 102 -1.61 18.44 -17.30
N PRO A 103 -1.83 19.57 -16.61
CA PRO A 103 -2.56 19.62 -15.33
C PRO A 103 -4.02 19.14 -15.43
N ARG A 104 -4.59 19.10 -16.65
CA ARG A 104 -5.93 18.58 -16.93
C ARG A 104 -5.94 17.11 -17.38
N GLY A 105 -4.81 16.42 -17.29
CA GLY A 105 -4.67 15.00 -17.67
C GLY A 105 -4.50 14.72 -19.17
N GLY A 106 -4.48 15.75 -20.03
CA GLY A 106 -4.24 15.60 -21.47
C GLY A 106 -2.76 15.60 -21.83
N ARG A 107 -2.36 14.75 -22.79
CA ARG A 107 -0.99 14.72 -23.31
C ARG A 107 -0.69 16.00 -24.08
N TYR A 108 0.51 16.54 -23.90
CA TYR A 108 0.98 17.71 -24.64
C TYR A 108 2.44 17.56 -25.05
N CYS A 109 2.83 18.25 -26.11
CA CYS A 109 4.23 18.46 -26.46
C CYS A 109 4.50 19.95 -26.69
N ILE A 110 5.78 20.33 -26.62
CA ILE A 110 6.24 21.70 -26.83
C ILE A 110 6.81 21.77 -28.25
N THR A 111 6.28 22.68 -29.07
CA THR A 111 6.85 22.96 -30.39
C THR A 111 8.09 23.84 -30.27
N SER A 112 8.92 23.90 -31.31
CA SER A 112 10.15 24.71 -31.33
C SER A 112 9.93 26.21 -31.03
N GLY A 113 8.68 26.70 -31.10
CA GLY A 113 8.29 28.05 -30.72
C GLY A 113 7.84 28.21 -29.26
N GLY A 114 8.04 27.21 -28.39
CA GLY A 114 7.68 27.26 -26.97
C GLY A 114 6.18 27.09 -26.67
N ASN A 115 5.34 26.95 -27.70
CA ASN A 115 3.91 26.78 -27.53
C ASN A 115 3.54 25.31 -27.23
N ARG A 116 2.66 25.12 -26.25
CA ARG A 116 2.12 23.81 -25.85
C ARG A 116 0.94 23.44 -26.78
N ARG A 117 1.04 22.32 -27.48
CA ARG A 117 -0.11 21.74 -28.21
C ARG A 117 -0.60 20.50 -27.47
N TYR A 118 -1.92 20.45 -27.29
CA TYR A 118 -2.65 19.30 -26.76
C TYR A 118 -3.35 18.60 -27.92
N GLY A 119 -3.40 17.27 -27.90
CA GLY A 119 -4.12 16.49 -28.91
C GLY A 119 -3.31 16.17 -30.15
N VAL A 120 -2.30 15.31 -29.99
CA VAL A 120 -1.78 14.46 -31.08
C VAL A 120 -2.18 13.04 -30.76
#